data_AF-A0A1D7PUJ2-F1
#
_entry.id   AF-A0A1D7PUJ2-F1
#
_cell.length_a   1.000
_cell.length_b   1.000
_cell.length_c   1.000
_cell.angle_alpha   90.00
_cell.angle_beta   90.00
_cell.angle_gamma   90.00
#
_symmetry.space_group_name_H-M   'P 1'
#
loop_
_entity.id
_entity.type
_entity.pdbx_description
1 polymer ?
#
loop_
_entity_poly.entity_id
_entity_poly.type
_entity_poly.pdbx_seq_one_letter_code
_entity_poly.pdbx_strand_id
1 'polypeptide(L)' 'MLKGDKLAVVSTANQDSPLMGEAISGASGFPILGLDVWEHAYYLKFQNRRPDYIKEFWNVVNWDEAAARFAAKK' A
#
# COMPACT_ATOMS: atom_id res chain seq x y z
N MET A 1 0.10 -0.85 -6.78
CA MET A 1 1.31 -0.25 -7.39
C MET A 1 1.23 -0.35 -8.91
N LEU A 2 2.02 0.44 -9.62
CA LEU A 2 2.19 0.37 -11.07
C LEU A 2 3.49 -0.38 -11.41
N LYS A 3 3.42 -1.50 -12.12
CA LYS A 3 4.56 -2.33 -12.55
C LYS A 3 4.60 -2.37 -14.08
N GLY A 4 5.50 -1.60 -14.68
CA GLY A 4 5.36 -1.22 -16.09
C GLY A 4 4.03 -0.47 -16.27
N ASP A 5 3.22 -0.84 -17.27
CA ASP A 5 1.92 -0.19 -17.50
C ASP A 5 0.73 -0.92 -16.86
N LYS A 6 1.00 -1.88 -15.96
CA LYS A 6 -0.04 -2.70 -15.32
C LYS A 6 -0.13 -2.44 -13.83
N LEU A 7 -1.36 -2.36 -13.32
CA LEU A 7 -1.63 -2.29 -11.90
C LEU A 7 -1.47 -3.68 -11.25
N ALA A 8 -0.85 -3.72 -10.09
CA ALA A 8 -0.68 -4.91 -9.28
C ALA A 8 -0.84 -4.60 -7.78
N VAL A 9 -1.30 -5.60 -7.01
CA VAL A 9 -1.35 -5.58 -5.54
C VAL A 9 -0.21 -6.45 -5.02
N VAL A 10 0.56 -5.94 -4.06
CA VAL A 10 1.68 -6.63 -3.43
C VAL A 10 1.71 -6.28 -1.94
N SER A 11 2.44 -7.08 -1.16
CA SER A 11 2.82 -6.78 0.23
C SER A 11 4.33 -6.84 0.36
N THR A 12 4.89 -6.02 1.24
CA THR A 12 6.31 -6.04 1.61
C THR A 12 6.45 -6.29 3.10
N ALA A 13 7.59 -6.85 3.51
CA ALA A 13 7.88 -7.07 4.93
C ALA A 13 8.39 -5.79 5.59
N ASN A 14 8.10 -5.62 6.88
CA ASN A 14 8.63 -4.55 7.71
C ASN A 14 8.45 -3.14 7.11
N GLN A 15 9.55 -2.46 6.76
CA GLN A 15 9.57 -1.11 6.15
C GLN A 15 10.08 -1.16 4.70
N ASP A 16 10.13 -2.35 4.12
CA ASP A 16 10.55 -2.51 2.73
C ASP A 16 9.52 -1.88 1.81
N SER A 17 9.99 -1.29 0.71
CA SER A 17 9.15 -0.63 -0.29
C SER A 17 9.38 -1.24 -1.66
N PRO A 18 8.35 -1.35 -2.53
CA PRO A 18 8.53 -1.80 -3.92
C PRO A 18 9.56 -1.00 -4.73
N LEU A 19 9.89 0.22 -4.30
CA LEU A 19 10.96 1.03 -4.90
C LEU A 19 12.37 0.47 -4.66
N MET A 20 12.54 -0.38 -3.65
CA MET A 20 13.82 -1.04 -3.34
C MET A 20 14.12 -2.21 -4.30
N GLY A 21 13.16 -2.61 -5.13
CA GLY A 21 13.30 -3.69 -6.10
C GLY A 21 13.08 -5.09 -5.54
N GLU A 22 12.92 -6.07 -6.43
CA GLU A 22 12.52 -7.43 -6.05
C GLU A 22 13.58 -8.16 -5.22
N ALA A 23 14.87 -7.90 -5.48
CA ALA A 23 15.96 -8.54 -4.75
C ALA A 23 15.98 -8.18 -3.26
N ILE A 24 15.44 -7.01 -2.88
CA ILE A 24 15.44 -6.52 -1.50
C ILE A 24 14.06 -6.71 -0.87
N SER A 25 13.01 -6.24 -1.54
CA SER A 25 11.66 -6.15 -0.96
C SER A 25 10.71 -7.28 -1.37
N GLY A 26 11.13 -8.14 -2.31
CA GLY A 26 10.25 -9.12 -2.96
C GLY A 26 9.20 -8.51 -3.91
N ALA A 27 9.22 -7.19 -4.11
CA ALA A 27 8.31 -6.47 -5.01
C ALA A 27 9.05 -5.41 -5.84
N SER A 28 8.47 -5.04 -6.98
CA SER A 28 9.01 -3.97 -7.83
C SER A 28 7.90 -3.18 -8.51
N GLY A 29 8.09 -1.87 -8.61
CA GLY A 29 7.15 -0.95 -9.26
C GLY A 29 6.98 0.33 -8.47
N PHE A 30 6.17 1.24 -9.00
CA PHE A 30 5.88 2.52 -8.38
C PHE A 30 4.65 2.44 -7.44
N PRO A 31 4.79 2.70 -6.13
CA PRO A 31 3.66 2.68 -5.21
C PRO A 31 2.67 3.81 -5.49
N ILE A 32 1.43 3.44 -5.82
CA ILE A 32 0.32 4.38 -6.04
C ILE A 32 -0.47 4.61 -4.74
N LEU A 33 -0.71 3.52 -4.02
CA LEU A 33 -1.44 3.46 -2.76
C LEU A 33 -0.70 2.50 -1.82
N GLY A 34 -0.72 2.78 -0.53
CA GLY A 34 -0.22 1.89 0.52
C GLY A 34 -1.14 1.90 1.74
N LEU A 35 -1.20 0.79 2.45
CA LEU A 35 -1.90 0.62 3.72
C LEU A 35 -0.91 -0.01 4.71
N ASP A 36 -0.64 0.67 5.82
CA ASP A 36 0.19 0.14 6.89
C ASP A 36 -0.59 -0.88 7.72
N VAL A 37 -0.02 -2.07 7.91
CA VAL A 37 -0.63 -3.17 8.68
C VAL A 37 0.23 -3.60 9.87
N TRP A 38 1.20 -2.78 10.29
CA TRP A 38 1.82 -2.91 11.60
C TRP A 38 0.76 -2.69 12.68
N GLU A 39 0.84 -3.46 13.77
CA GLU A 39 -0.18 -3.40 14.83
C GLU A 39 -0.36 -1.99 15.38
N HIS A 40 0.72 -1.20 15.50
CA HIS A 40 0.63 0.18 15.97
C HIS A 40 -0.25 1.09 15.09
N ALA A 41 -0.51 0.75 13.83
CA ALA A 41 -1.38 1.51 12.95
C ALA A 41 -2.87 1.36 13.31
N TYR A 42 -3.26 0.28 14.02
CA TYR A 42 -4.67 -0.03 14.27
C TYR A 42 -5.02 -0.55 15.67
N TYR A 43 -4.04 -0.95 16.49
CA TYR A 43 -4.29 -1.74 17.70
C TYR A 43 -5.20 -1.05 18.72
N LEU A 44 -5.04 0.27 18.92
CA LEU A 44 -5.83 1.02 19.91
C LEU A 44 -7.34 0.97 19.60
N LYS A 45 -7.75 0.96 18.33
CA LYS A 45 -9.16 0.95 17.92
C LYS A 45 -9.69 -0.43 17.53
N PHE A 46 -8.83 -1.27 16.95
CA PHE A 46 -9.24 -2.53 16.33
C PHE A 46 -8.65 -3.78 17.00
N GLN A 47 -7.65 -3.64 17.87
CA GLN A 47 -6.96 -4.76 18.53
C GLN A 47 -6.47 -5.79 17.50
N ASN A 48 -6.85 -7.06 17.61
CA ASN A 48 -6.50 -8.12 16.65
C ASN A 48 -7.36 -8.12 15.37
N ARG A 49 -8.33 -7.20 15.23
CA ARG A 49 -9.29 -7.16 14.11
C ARG A 49 -8.76 -6.37 12.92
N ARG A 50 -7.60 -6.76 12.39
CA ARG A 50 -7.04 -6.19 11.15
C ARG A 50 -8.06 -6.14 9.99
N PRO A 51 -8.94 -7.13 9.77
CA PRO A 51 -9.94 -7.05 8.71
C PRO A 51 -10.90 -5.86 8.84
N ASP A 52 -11.24 -5.45 10.07
CA ASP A 52 -12.13 -4.30 10.30
C ASP A 52 -11.40 -2.98 10.01
N TYR A 53 -10.12 -2.88 10.39
CA TYR A 53 -9.27 -1.74 10.02
C TYR A 53 -9.14 -1.57 8.50
N ILE A 54 -8.91 -2.68 7.76
CA ILE A 54 -8.81 -2.65 6.29
C ILE A 54 -10.13 -2.19 5.66
N LYS A 55 -11.29 -2.57 6.22
CA LYS A 55 -12.59 -2.07 5.75
C LYS A 55 -12.72 -0.56 5.91
N GLU A 56 -12.31 -0.03 7.07
CA GLU A 56 -12.37 1.41 7.36
C GLU A 56 -11.39 2.24 6.52
N PHE A 57 -10.26 1.68 6.12
CA PHE A 57 -9.30 2.36 5.25
C PHE A 57 -9.94 2.86 3.94
N TRP A 58 -10.86 2.09 3.35
CA TRP A 58 -11.53 2.48 2.11
C TRP A 58 -12.42 3.72 2.23
N ASN A 59 -12.81 4.11 3.45
CA ASN A 59 -13.58 5.33 3.70
C ASN A 59 -12.72 6.61 3.69
N VAL A 60 -11.40 6.47 3.88
CA VAL A 60 -10.48 7.62 4.08
C VAL A 60 -9.38 7.70 3.04
N VAL A 61 -9.31 6.74 2.13
CA VAL A 61 -8.31 6.72 1.07
C VAL A 61 -8.45 7.94 0.15
N ASN A 62 -7.35 8.64 -0.09
CA ASN A 62 -7.34 9.78 -1.01
C ASN A 62 -7.18 9.28 -2.46
N TRP A 63 -8.30 9.15 -3.16
CA TRP A 63 -8.33 8.69 -4.55
C TRP A 63 -7.76 9.71 -5.55
N ASP A 64 -7.86 11.02 -5.27
CA ASP A 64 -7.32 12.06 -6.16
C ASP A 64 -5.79 12.01 -6.19
N GLU A 65 -5.16 11.83 -5.03
CA GLU A 65 -3.70 11.64 -4.93
C GLU A 65 -3.26 10.33 -5.61
N ALA A 66 -4.01 9.24 -5.43
CA ALA A 66 -3.73 7.98 -6.13
C ALA A 66 -3.82 8.15 -7.66
N ALA A 67 -4.82 8.90 -8.15
CA ALA A 67 -4.98 9.20 -9.57
C ALA A 67 -3.83 10.09 -10.10
N ALA A 68 -3.43 11.12 -9.36
CA ALA A 68 -2.31 11.99 -9.71
C ALA A 68 -0.98 11.21 -9.81
N ARG A 69 -0.70 10.34 -8.83
CA ARG A 69 0.45 9.43 -8.84
C ARG A 69 0.46 8.48 -10.02
N PHE A 70 -0.71 7.93 -10.36
CA PHE A 70 -0.85 7.03 -11.49
C PHE A 70 -0.60 7.76 -12.81
N ALA A 71 -1.21 8.94 -13.00
CA ALA A 71 -1.02 9.75 -14.21
C ALA A 71 0.43 10.19 -14.40
N ALA A 72 1.16 10.48 -13.32
CA ALA A 72 2.55 10.91 -13.38
C ALA A 72 3.56 9.80 -13.73
N LYS A 73 3.15 8.52 -13.67
CA LYS A 73 4.06 7.37 -13.83
C LYS A 73 3.59 6.32 -14.86
N LYS A 74 2.40 6.51 -15.42
CA LYS A 74 1.93 5.81 -16.61
C LYS A 74 2.67 6.29 -17.85
#